data_AF-A0AAU7DET0-F1
#
_entry.id   AF-A0AAU7DET0-F1
#
_cell.length_a   1.000
_cell.length_b   1.000
_cell.length_c   1.000
_cell.angle_alpha   90.00
_cell.angle_beta   90.00
_cell.angle_gamma   90.00
#
_symmetry.space_group_name_H-M   'P 1'
#
loop_
_entity.id
_entity.type
_entity.pdbx_description
1 polymer ?
#
loop_
_entity_poly.entity_id
_entity_poly.type
_entity_poly.pdbx_seq_one_letter_code
_entity_poly.pdbx_strand_id
1 'polypeptide(L)'
;MSRQLLTFGYDACHRWSVLRLAGFTVDHSGSIQELRERLMRSHFMGSHSVEAVIMVEDIVAVPPEAIVAARSYFTGPVVLFEGRTPTSHRDAFDLRIPTLTRPEVWLPMIDKLSETIRSRPMSKPAHSKVS
;
A
#
# COMPACT_ATOMS: atom_id res chain seq x y z
N MET A 1 -0.15 -7.76 -17.09
CA MET A 1 -0.29 -6.45 -16.41
C MET A 1 0.70 -6.43 -15.26
N SER A 2 1.49 -5.37 -15.10
CA SER A 2 2.45 -5.28 -14.00
C SER A 2 1.74 -4.96 -12.69
N ARG A 3 2.09 -5.65 -11.61
CA ARG A 3 1.50 -5.49 -10.26
C ARG A 3 2.31 -4.44 -9.51
N GLN A 4 1.90 -3.18 -9.61
CA GLN A 4 2.67 -2.07 -9.04
C GLN A 4 2.33 -1.88 -7.56
N LEU A 5 3.36 -1.78 -6.74
CA LEU A 5 3.28 -1.48 -5.32
C LEU A 5 4.00 -0.15 -5.09
N LEU A 6 3.33 0.76 -4.39
CA LEU A 6 3.95 2.02 -3.96
C LEU A 6 4.40 1.88 -2.51
N THR A 7 5.67 2.11 -2.22
CA THR A 7 6.23 1.95 -0.88
C THR A 7 6.62 3.27 -0.25
N PHE A 8 6.55 3.34 1.08
CA PHE A 8 7.00 4.47 1.89
C PHE A 8 7.68 3.94 3.16
N GLY A 9 8.74 4.62 3.62
CA GLY A 9 9.57 4.18 4.74
C GLY A 9 10.82 3.45 4.30
N TYR A 10 11.54 2.86 5.25
CA TYR A 10 12.87 2.27 5.02
C TYR A 10 12.84 0.75 5.13
N ASP A 11 13.29 0.05 4.09
CA ASP A 11 13.32 -1.42 4.03
C ASP A 11 14.73 -1.97 4.35
N ALA A 12 15.01 -2.12 5.63
CA ALA A 12 16.25 -2.70 6.12
C ALA A 12 16.29 -4.23 5.92
N CYS A 13 15.14 -4.88 5.78
CA CYS A 13 15.07 -6.35 5.64
C CYS A 13 14.93 -6.85 4.19
N HIS A 14 15.21 -6.01 3.19
CA HIS A 14 15.19 -6.38 1.77
C HIS A 14 13.86 -6.95 1.25
N ARG A 15 12.73 -6.59 1.87
CA ARG A 15 11.39 -7.03 1.46
C ARG A 15 11.02 -6.52 0.07
N TRP A 16 11.52 -5.37 -0.35
CA TRP A 16 11.33 -4.87 -1.71
C TRP A 16 11.99 -5.77 -2.75
N SER A 17 13.16 -6.34 -2.44
CA SER A 17 13.81 -7.32 -3.32
C SER A 17 12.99 -8.60 -3.41
N VAL A 18 12.46 -9.09 -2.29
CA VAL A 18 11.55 -10.26 -2.28
C VAL A 18 10.31 -10.02 -3.13
N LEU A 19 9.65 -8.86 -2.97
CA LEU A 19 8.49 -8.47 -3.77
C LEU A 19 8.82 -8.42 -5.28
N ARG A 20 9.98 -7.85 -5.65
CA ARG A 20 10.40 -7.82 -7.06
C ARG A 20 10.65 -9.21 -7.63
N LEU A 21 11.29 -10.10 -6.85
CA LEU A 21 11.49 -11.49 -7.24
C LEU A 21 10.17 -12.25 -7.41
N ALA A 22 9.14 -11.86 -6.65
CA ALA A 22 7.79 -12.39 -6.79
C ALA A 22 7.00 -11.78 -7.97
N GLY A 23 7.61 -10.92 -8.79
CA GLY A 23 7.01 -10.36 -10.00
C GLY A 23 6.25 -9.05 -9.80
N PHE A 24 6.35 -8.42 -8.62
CA PHE A 24 5.82 -7.08 -8.40
C PHE A 24 6.77 -6.00 -8.93
N THR A 25 6.21 -4.90 -9.42
CA THR A 25 6.98 -3.66 -9.58
C THR A 25 6.88 -2.87 -8.29
N VAL A 26 8.03 -2.53 -7.70
CA VAL A 26 8.10 -1.87 -6.39
C VAL A 26 8.71 -0.49 -6.55
N ASP A 27 7.85 0.52 -6.42
CA ASP A 27 8.20 1.93 -6.53
C ASP A 27 8.27 2.57 -5.16
N HIS A 28 9.39 3.19 -4.83
CA HIS A 28 9.59 3.83 -3.53
C HIS A 28 9.33 5.33 -3.58
N SER A 29 8.60 5.85 -2.59
CA SER A 29 8.46 7.29 -2.30
C SER A 29 9.36 7.66 -1.13
N GLY A 30 10.36 8.49 -1.38
CA GLY A 30 11.35 8.93 -0.39
C GLY A 30 10.86 10.07 0.51
N SER A 31 9.73 10.70 0.17
CA SER A 31 9.14 11.77 0.97
C SER A 31 7.60 11.71 0.98
N ILE A 32 6.99 12.35 1.98
CA ILE A 32 5.52 12.44 2.09
C ILE A 32 4.95 13.24 0.91
N GLN A 33 5.66 14.27 0.43
CA GLN A 33 5.26 15.04 -0.74
C GLN A 33 5.23 14.14 -1.98
N GLU A 34 6.30 13.38 -2.22
CA GLU A 34 6.36 12.45 -3.34
C GLU A 34 5.27 11.38 -3.27
N LEU A 35 4.99 10.84 -2.07
CA LEU A 35 3.90 9.90 -1.85
C LEU A 35 2.56 10.51 -2.29
N ARG A 36 2.25 11.74 -1.85
CA ARG A 36 1.02 12.45 -2.23
C ARG A 36 0.93 12.67 -3.74
N GLU A 37 1.99 13.16 -4.36
CA GLU A 37 2.02 13.44 -5.80
C GLU A 37 1.82 12.19 -6.64
N ARG A 38 2.42 11.06 -6.24
CA ARG A 38 2.25 9.77 -6.93
C ARG A 38 0.82 9.24 -6.78
N LEU A 39 0.26 9.30 -5.58
CA LEU A 39 -1.11 8.85 -5.32
C LEU A 39 -2.15 9.72 -6.05
N MET A 40 -2.03 11.05 -5.98
CA MET A 40 -2.88 11.96 -6.74
C MET A 40 -2.84 11.68 -8.24
N ARG A 41 -1.65 11.52 -8.82
CA ARG A 41 -1.51 11.20 -10.25
C ARG A 41 -2.22 9.89 -10.61
N SER A 42 -2.06 8.84 -9.80
CA SER A 42 -2.74 7.56 -10.03
C SER A 42 -4.26 7.69 -9.99
N HIS A 43 -4.79 8.52 -9.08
CA HIS A 43 -6.21 8.76 -8.94
C HIS A 43 -6.79 9.56 -10.11
N PHE A 44 -6.14 10.65 -10.51
CA PHE A 44 -6.65 11.54 -11.56
C PHE A 44 -6.49 10.99 -12.98
N MET A 45 -5.45 10.19 -13.24
CA MET A 45 -5.19 9.67 -14.59
C MET A 45 -6.02 8.41 -14.93
N GLY A 46 -6.88 7.93 -14.02
CA GLY A 46 -7.65 6.70 -14.21
C GLY A 46 -6.78 5.45 -14.36
N SER A 47 -5.47 5.57 -14.15
CA SER A 47 -4.51 4.48 -14.20
C SER A 47 -4.50 3.84 -12.82
N HIS A 48 -5.31 2.79 -12.64
CA HIS A 48 -5.26 1.89 -11.48
C HIS A 48 -3.98 1.04 -11.45
N SER A 49 -2.83 1.66 -11.72
CA SER A 49 -1.57 0.93 -11.81
C SER A 49 -1.09 0.49 -10.42
N VAL A 50 -1.30 1.32 -9.39
CA VAL A 50 -0.96 1.00 -8.00
C VAL A 50 -2.00 0.05 -7.41
N GLU A 51 -1.60 -1.19 -7.12
CA GLU A 51 -2.46 -2.20 -6.50
C GLU A 51 -2.47 -2.10 -4.97
N ALA A 52 -1.38 -1.63 -4.35
CA ALA A 52 -1.32 -1.43 -2.91
C ALA A 52 -0.29 -0.37 -2.53
N VAL A 53 -0.50 0.24 -1.36
CA VAL A 53 0.50 1.07 -0.69
C VAL A 53 1.10 0.26 0.45
N ILE A 54 2.44 0.21 0.52
CA ILE A 54 3.17 -0.49 1.58
C ILE A 54 3.94 0.53 2.40
N MET A 55 3.71 0.55 3.71
CA MET A 55 4.45 1.34 4.67
C MET A 55 5.40 0.43 5.47
N VAL A 56 6.62 0.90 5.74
CA VAL A 56 7.66 0.08 6.39
C VAL A 56 8.23 0.80 7.62
N GLU A 57 8.17 0.13 8.76
CA GLU A 57 8.64 0.61 10.06
C GLU A 57 9.88 -0.14 10.58
N ASP A 58 10.89 -0.40 9.74
CA ASP A 58 12.07 -1.18 10.21
C ASP A 58 12.95 -0.39 11.18
N ILE A 59 13.28 0.86 10.82
CA ILE A 59 14.21 1.72 11.58
C ILE A 59 13.45 2.91 12.20
N VAL A 60 12.58 3.52 11.42
CA VAL A 60 11.83 4.73 11.79
C VAL A 60 10.35 4.43 11.67
N ALA A 61 9.57 4.90 12.65
CA ALA A 61 8.11 4.82 12.59
C ALA A 61 7.58 5.59 11.38
N VAL A 62 6.47 5.13 10.82
CA VAL A 62 5.84 5.83 9.70
C VAL A 62 5.17 7.09 10.25
N PRO A 63 5.46 8.30 9.73
CA PRO A 63 4.82 9.52 10.19
C PRO A 63 3.29 9.45 9.96
N PRO A 64 2.46 9.89 10.92
CA PRO A 64 1.00 9.93 10.76
C PRO A 64 0.55 10.64 9.48
N GLU A 65 1.27 11.66 9.03
CA GLU A 65 0.97 12.41 7.81
C GLU A 65 1.12 11.57 6.53
N ALA A 66 2.00 10.55 6.54
CA ALA A 66 2.12 9.59 5.45
C ALA A 66 0.93 8.64 5.43
N ILE A 67 0.46 8.21 6.60
CA ILE A 67 -0.74 7.37 6.76
C ILE A 67 -1.98 8.11 6.25
N VAL A 68 -2.15 9.36 6.70
CA VAL A 68 -3.23 10.25 6.27
C VAL A 68 -3.17 10.51 4.77
N ALA A 69 -1.96 10.73 4.21
CA ALA A 69 -1.79 10.93 2.77
C ALA A 69 -2.23 9.69 1.97
N ALA A 70 -1.80 8.50 2.38
CA ALA A 70 -2.22 7.27 1.71
C ALA A 70 -3.73 7.10 1.77
N ARG A 71 -4.34 7.22 2.95
CA ARG A 71 -5.79 7.03 3.10
C ARG A 71 -6.63 8.10 2.41
N SER A 72 -6.11 9.32 2.27
CA SER A 72 -6.83 10.42 1.59
C SER A 72 -6.81 10.28 0.07
N TYR A 73 -5.73 9.73 -0.50
CA TYR A 73 -5.51 9.75 -1.96
C TYR A 73 -5.49 8.34 -2.60
N PHE A 74 -5.58 7.28 -1.80
CA PHE A 74 -5.59 5.90 -2.26
C PHE A 74 -6.81 5.14 -1.72
N THR A 75 -7.53 4.47 -2.61
CA THR A 75 -8.74 3.69 -2.28
C THR A 75 -8.48 2.19 -2.18
N GLY A 76 -7.27 1.74 -2.52
CA GLY A 76 -6.85 0.34 -2.38
C GLY A 76 -6.27 0.02 -0.99
N PRO A 77 -5.73 -1.19 -0.81
CA PRO A 77 -5.20 -1.65 0.46
C PRO A 77 -3.91 -0.96 0.85
N VAL A 78 -3.85 -0.53 2.11
CA VAL A 78 -2.65 -0.02 2.75
C VAL A 78 -2.11 -1.09 3.69
N VAL A 79 -0.89 -1.56 3.41
CA VAL A 79 -0.19 -2.60 4.16
C VAL A 79 0.89 -1.98 5.03
N LEU A 80 1.06 -2.49 6.25
CA LEU A 80 2.15 -2.12 7.15
C LEU A 80 3.08 -3.31 7.36
N PHE A 81 4.36 -3.15 7.08
CA PHE A 81 5.41 -3.96 7.70
C PHE A 81 5.75 -3.31 9.04
N GLU A 82 5.28 -3.92 10.13
CA GLU A 82 5.40 -3.38 11.48
C GLU A 82 6.86 -3.40 11.95
N GLY A 83 7.22 -2.36 12.69
CA GLY A 83 8.45 -2.30 13.46
C GLY A 83 8.33 -3.02 14.80
N ARG A 84 9.40 -2.94 15.60
CA ARG A 84 9.42 -3.51 16.96
C ARG A 84 8.44 -2.81 17.91
N THR A 85 8.20 -1.53 17.67
CA THR A 85 7.30 -0.72 18.50
C THR A 85 5.93 -0.65 17.84
N PRO A 86 4.83 -0.94 18.57
CA PRO A 86 3.49 -0.83 18.02
C PRO A 86 3.17 0.60 17.56
N THR A 87 2.60 0.74 16.36
CA THR A 87 2.06 2.02 15.87
C THR A 87 0.72 2.33 16.53
N SER A 88 0.42 3.61 16.77
CA SER A 88 -0.86 4.10 17.31
C SER A 88 -2.01 4.02 16.30
N HIS A 89 -1.72 3.87 15.00
CA HIS A 89 -2.70 3.93 13.92
C HIS A 89 -3.00 2.55 13.30
N ARG A 90 -3.11 1.51 14.13
CA ARG A 90 -3.24 0.12 13.65
C ARG A 90 -4.45 -0.11 12.74
N ASP A 91 -5.54 0.61 12.98
CA ASP A 91 -6.79 0.48 12.23
C ASP A 91 -6.73 1.16 10.87
N ALA A 92 -5.67 1.93 10.60
CA ALA A 92 -5.44 2.57 9.31
C ALA A 92 -4.78 1.62 8.30
N PHE A 93 -4.69 0.31 8.55
CA PHE A 93 -4.02 -0.68 7.70
C PHE A 93 -4.91 -1.89 7.44
N ASP A 94 -5.00 -2.30 6.17
CA ASP A 94 -5.78 -3.47 5.74
C ASP A 94 -5.04 -4.77 6.04
N LEU A 95 -3.71 -4.73 6.08
CA LEU A 95 -2.84 -5.83 6.47
C LEU A 95 -1.66 -5.31 7.26
N ARG A 96 -1.36 -5.98 8.36
CA ARG A 96 -0.20 -5.70 9.21
C ARG A 96 0.65 -6.96 9.28
N ILE A 97 1.92 -6.81 8.95
CA ILE A 97 2.90 -7.90 8.88
C ILE A 97 3.93 -7.63 9.98
N PRO A 98 3.92 -8.39 11.08
CA PRO A 98 4.88 -8.24 12.17
C PRO A 98 6.32 -8.36 11.68
N THR A 99 7.24 -7.67 12.35
CA THR A 99 8.68 -7.82 12.10
C THR A 99 9.08 -9.30 12.20
N LEU A 100 10.03 -9.74 11.36
CA LEU A 100 10.54 -11.13 11.29
C LEU A 100 9.53 -12.18 10.80
N THR A 101 8.34 -11.77 10.35
CA THR A 101 7.46 -12.68 9.61
C THR A 101 8.17 -13.15 8.34
N ARG A 102 8.23 -14.46 8.11
CA ARG A 102 8.96 -15.03 6.97
C ARG A 102 8.26 -14.73 5.64
N PRO A 103 9.00 -14.55 4.53
CA PRO A 103 8.44 -14.32 3.18
C PRO A 103 7.35 -15.30 2.77
N GLU A 104 7.52 -16.58 3.07
CA GLU A 104 6.58 -17.64 2.67
C GLU A 104 5.20 -17.47 3.33
N VAL A 105 5.13 -16.69 4.41
CA VAL A 105 3.90 -16.39 5.15
C VAL A 105 3.24 -15.12 4.64
N TRP A 106 3.99 -14.03 4.51
CA TRP A 106 3.38 -12.73 4.18
C TRP A 106 3.20 -12.47 2.69
N LEU A 107 4.01 -13.07 1.83
CA LEU A 107 3.93 -12.86 0.39
C LEU A 107 2.58 -13.33 -0.18
N PRO A 108 2.04 -14.52 0.18
CA PRO A 108 0.70 -14.93 -0.24
C PRO A 108 -0.42 -13.99 0.25
N MET A 109 -0.22 -13.32 1.38
CA MET A 109 -1.22 -12.36 1.91
C MET A 109 -1.30 -11.10 1.05
N ILE A 110 -0.15 -10.58 0.60
CA ILE A 110 -0.08 -9.46 -0.33
C ILE A 110 -0.67 -9.87 -1.69
N ASP A 111 -0.40 -11.11 -2.14
CA ASP A 111 -0.99 -11.64 -3.36
C ASP A 111 -2.52 -11.65 -3.34
N LYS A 112 -3.08 -12.19 -2.27
CA LYS A 112 -4.53 -12.28 -2.09
C LYS A 112 -5.20 -10.90 -2.01
N LEU A 113 -4.54 -9.91 -1.42
CA LEU A 113 -5.03 -8.53 -1.39
C LEU A 113 -5.18 -7.96 -2.80
N SER A 114 -4.15 -8.10 -3.64
CA SER A 114 -4.21 -7.67 -5.05
C SER A 114 -5.34 -8.35 -5.82
N GLU A 115 -5.57 -9.65 -5.59
CA GLU A 115 -6.65 -10.40 -6.25
C GLU A 115 -8.04 -9.92 -5.83
N THR A 116 -8.21 -9.63 -4.53
CA THR A 116 -9.49 -9.16 -3.99
C THR A 116 -9.92 -7.85 -4.64
N ILE A 117 -8.99 -6.92 -4.88
CA ILE A 117 -9.27 -5.65 -5.57
C ILE A 117 -9.72 -5.92 -7.01
N ARG A 118 -9.04 -6.79 -7.73
CA ARG A 118 -9.34 -7.11 -9.14
C ARG A 118 -10.69 -7.81 -9.30
N SER A 119 -11.12 -8.56 -8.29
CA SER A 119 -12.42 -9.24 -8.30
C SER A 119 -13.60 -8.36 -7.88
N ARG A 120 -13.36 -7.14 -7.37
CA ARG A 120 -14.42 -6.25 -6.92
C ARG A 120 -15.13 -5.66 -8.15
N PRO A 121 -16.43 -5.97 -8.39
CA PRO A 121 -17.15 -5.35 -9.48
C PRO A 121 -17.20 -3.84 -9.23
N MET A 122 -16.84 -3.04 -10.23
CA MET A 122 -17.02 -1.58 -10.18
C MET A 122 -18.50 -1.28 -9.95
N SER A 123 -18.87 -0.96 -8.71
CA SER A 123 -20.19 -0.43 -8.40
C SER A 123 -20.34 0.87 -9.20
N LYS A 124 -21.26 0.89 -10.16
CA LYS A 124 -21.60 2.11 -10.91
C LYS A 124 -21.94 3.23 -9.90
N PRO A 125 -21.47 4.47 -10.10
CA PRO A 125 -21.90 5.58 -9.26
C PRO A 125 -23.41 5.71 -9.38
N ALA A 126 -24.09 5.68 -8.23
CA ALA A 126 -25.51 5.93 -8.16
C ALA A 126 -25.76 7.38 -8.61
N HIS A 127 -26.26 7.55 -9.83
CA HIS A 127 -26.88 8.80 -10.23
C HIS A 127 -28.14 8.99 -9.39
N SER A 128 -28.01 9.72 -8.29
CA SER A 128 -29.17 10.28 -7.60
C SER A 128 -29.85 11.25 -8.55
N LYS A 129 -30.98 10.81 -9.13
CA LYS A 129 -31.98 11.70 -9.70
C LYS A 129 -32.48 12.58 -8.56
N VAL A 130 -32.17 13.88 -8.62
CA VAL A 130 -32.89 14.89 -7.87
C VAL A 130 -34.13 15.23 -8.71
N SER A 131 -35.29 14.88 -8.18
CA SER A 131 -36.61 15.32 -8.64
C SER A 131 -36.86 16.77 -8.24
#